data_AF-A0A954MZZ7-F1
#
_entry.id   AF-A0A954MZZ7-F1
#
_cell.length_a   1.000
_cell.length_b   1.000
_cell.length_c   1.000
_cell.angle_alpha   90.00
_cell.angle_beta   90.00
_cell.angle_gamma   90.00
#
_symmetry.space_group_name_H-M   'P 1'
#
loop_
_entity.id
_entity.type
_entity.pdbx_description
1 polymer ?
#
loop_
_entity_poly.entity_id
_entity_poly.type
_entity_poly.pdbx_seq_one_letter_code
_entity_poly.pdbx_strand_id
1 'polypeptide(L)' 'MTGGVLQDTLSEVDVVNKVVDQLQPEEQQIKVRCRNCKALNDENAKYCDQCGESL' A
#
# COMPACT_ATOMS: atom_id res chain seq x y z
N MET A 1 18.57 -40.67 19.11
CA MET A 1 17.13 -40.60 18.78
C MET A 1 16.76 -39.15 18.72
N THR A 2 16.37 -38.76 17.52
CA THR A 2 16.13 -37.45 16.93
C THR A 2 15.46 -36.43 17.85
N GLY A 3 16.04 -35.23 17.88
CA GLY A 3 15.46 -34.07 18.54
C GLY A 3 14.09 -33.71 17.93
N GLY A 4 13.09 -33.64 18.79
CA GLY A 4 11.74 -33.22 18.46
C GLY A 4 11.20 -32.40 19.63
N VAL A 5 11.56 -31.11 19.68
CA VAL A 5 10.95 -30.12 20.60
C VAL A 5 10.79 -28.74 19.95
N LEU A 6 11.12 -28.59 18.66
CA LEU A 6 11.18 -27.28 17.99
C LEU A 6 9.98 -27.02 17.08
N GLN A 7 9.04 -27.95 16.94
CA GLN A 7 7.94 -27.81 15.97
C GLN A 7 6.64 -27.27 16.58
N ASP A 8 6.46 -27.34 17.90
CA ASP A 8 5.18 -26.97 18.54
C ASP A 8 5.08 -25.48 18.94
N THR A 9 6.15 -24.70 18.81
CA THR A 9 6.14 -23.27 19.21
C THR A 9 5.96 -22.29 18.04
N LEU A 10 5.84 -22.77 16.80
CA LEU A 10 5.58 -21.90 15.64
C LEU A 10 4.09 -21.68 15.36
N SER A 11 3.18 -22.31 16.11
CA SER A 11 1.73 -22.29 15.85
C SER A 11 0.99 -21.04 16.35
N GLU A 12 1.67 -20.08 17.01
CA GLU A 12 1.03 -18.98 17.74
C GLU A 12 1.39 -17.55 17.26
N VAL A 13 1.88 -17.39 16.03
CA VAL A 13 2.15 -16.05 15.47
C VAL A 13 1.26 -15.69 14.28
N ASP A 14 -0.06 -15.86 14.43
CA ASP A 14 -1.07 -15.28 13.52
C ASP A 14 -0.91 -13.75 13.41
N VAL A 15 -0.51 -13.12 14.52
CA VAL A 15 -0.25 -11.68 14.61
C VAL A 15 0.86 -11.24 13.65
N VAL A 16 1.90 -12.06 13.44
CA VAL A 16 3.02 -11.70 12.55
C VAL A 16 2.56 -11.65 11.10
N ASN A 17 1.77 -12.61 10.63
CA ASN A 17 1.19 -12.59 9.28
C ASN A 17 0.30 -11.36 9.06
N LYS A 18 -0.50 -10.99 10.07
CA LYS A 18 -1.38 -9.83 9.99
C LYS A 18 -0.65 -8.49 9.99
N VAL A 19 0.55 -8.40 10.58
CA VAL A 19 1.40 -7.21 10.44
C VAL A 19 2.19 -7.22 9.14
N VAL A 20 2.67 -8.38 8.62
CA VAL A 20 3.33 -8.39 7.30
C VAL A 20 2.35 -8.13 6.14
N ASP A 21 1.08 -8.52 6.28
CA ASP A 21 0.03 -8.19 5.30
C ASP A 21 -0.30 -6.68 5.32
N GLN A 22 -0.24 -6.04 6.49
CA GLN A 22 -0.39 -4.57 6.62
C GLN A 22 0.90 -3.78 6.32
N LEU A 23 2.03 -4.47 6.18
CA LEU A 23 3.31 -3.94 5.70
C LEU A 23 3.50 -4.23 4.20
N GLN A 24 2.49 -4.79 3.52
CA GLN A 24 2.46 -4.78 2.07
C GLN A 24 2.69 -3.33 1.65
N PRO A 25 3.71 -3.05 0.81
CA PRO A 25 3.97 -1.71 0.34
C PRO A 25 2.70 -1.28 -0.37
N GLU A 26 1.88 -0.47 0.31
CA GLU A 26 0.77 0.24 -0.24
C GLU A 26 1.29 0.86 -1.53
N GLU A 27 0.83 0.31 -2.66
CA GLU A 27 1.33 0.64 -3.99
C GLU A 27 1.37 2.16 -4.06
N GLN A 28 2.58 2.73 -4.04
CA GLN A 28 2.77 4.16 -3.82
C GLN A 28 2.16 4.89 -5.02
N GLN A 29 0.88 5.22 -4.92
CA GLN A 29 0.13 5.79 -6.02
C GLN A 29 0.58 7.25 -6.15
N ILE A 30 1.40 7.52 -7.15
CA ILE A 30 1.86 8.87 -7.46
C ILE A 30 0.65 9.65 -7.95
N LYS A 31 0.37 10.80 -7.31
CA LYS A 31 -0.72 11.70 -7.69
C LYS A 31 -0.19 13.07 -8.06
N VAL A 32 -0.78 13.66 -9.09
CA VAL A 32 -0.46 15.01 -9.56
C VAL A 32 -1.48 16.01 -9.01
N ARG A 33 -0.98 17.05 -8.35
CA ARG A 33 -1.83 18.12 -7.80
C ARG A 33 -2.09 19.20 -8.86
N CYS A 34 -3.36 19.45 -9.18
CA CYS A 34 -3.75 20.52 -10.08
C CYS A 34 -3.33 21.90 -9.54
N ARG A 35 -2.70 22.72 -10.38
CA ARG A 35 -2.25 24.07 -10.01
C ARG A 35 -3.39 25.08 -9.89
N ASN A 36 -4.51 24.85 -10.59
CA ASN A 36 -5.67 25.72 -10.58
C ASN A 36 -6.58 25.43 -9.36
N CYS A 37 -7.13 24.21 -9.27
CA CYS A 37 -8.14 23.87 -8.26
C CYS A 37 -7.62 23.06 -7.05
N LYS A 38 -6.35 22.63 -7.07
CA LYS A 38 -5.69 21.84 -6.00
C LYS A 38 -6.20 20.39 -5.82
N ALA A 39 -7.01 19.87 -6.75
CA ALA A 39 -7.39 18.46 -6.77
C ALA A 39 -6.18 17.54 -7.00
N LEU A 40 -6.24 16.31 -6.47
CA LEU A 40 -5.26 15.25 -6.72
C LEU A 40 -5.79 14.38 -7.87
N ASN A 41 -4.98 14.21 -8.91
CA ASN A 41 -5.32 13.47 -10.12
C ASN A 41 -4.30 12.34 -10.33
N ASP A 42 -4.64 11.35 -11.15
CA ASP A 42 -3.72 10.29 -11.55
C ASP A 42 -2.47 10.85 -12.25
N GLU A 43 -1.33 10.19 -12.10
CA GLU A 43 -0.06 10.59 -12.72
C GLU A 43 -0.11 10.65 -14.25
N ASN A 44 -1.04 9.91 -14.87
CA ASN A 44 -1.25 9.84 -16.30
C ASN A 44 -2.38 10.77 -16.81
N ALA A 45 -3.05 11.50 -15.93
CA ALA A 45 -4.13 12.41 -16.30
C ALA A 45 -3.57 13.63 -17.05
N LYS A 46 -4.15 13.94 -18.24
CA LYS A 46 -3.75 15.11 -19.04
C LYS A 46 -4.51 16.39 -18.64
N TYR A 47 -5.69 16.21 -18.06
CA TYR A 47 -6.60 17.27 -17.64
C TYR A 47 -7.16 16.94 -16.27
N CYS A 48 -7.51 17.96 -15.49
CA CYS A 48 -8.04 17.78 -14.16
C CYS A 48 -9.48 17.27 -14.19
N ASP A 49 -9.75 16.17 -13.50
CA ASP A 49 -11.10 15.58 -13.42
C ASP A 49 -12.12 16.49 -12.70
N GLN A 50 -11.64 17.45 -11.91
CA GLN A 50 -12.48 18.36 -11.13
C GLN A 50 -12.74 19.71 -11.81
N CYS A 51 -11.80 20.26 -12.59
CA CYS A 51 -11.93 21.60 -13.17
C CYS A 51 -11.64 21.68 -14.68
N GLY A 52 -11.19 20.60 -15.32
CA GLY A 52 -10.90 20.54 -16.75
C GLY A 52 -9.62 21.24 -17.21
N GLU A 53 -8.86 21.87 -16.29
CA GLU A 53 -7.58 22.52 -16.62
C GLU A 53 -6.52 21.47 -17.01
N SER A 54 -5.59 21.81 -17.91
CA SER A 54 -4.41 20.98 -18.15
C SER A 54 -3.56 20.84 -16.88
N LEU A 55 -3.14 19.60 -16.57
CA LEU A 55 -2.38 19.26 -15.35
C LEU A 55 -0.88 19.49 -15.47
#